data_AF-A0A0A3IC08-F1
#
_entry.id   AF-A0A0A3IC08-F1
#
_cell.length_a   1.000
_cell.length_b   1.000
_cell.length_c   1.000
_cell.angle_alpha   90.00
_cell.angle_beta   90.00
_cell.angle_gamma   90.00
#
_symmetry.space_group_name_H-M   'P 1'
#
loop_
_entity.id
_entity.type
_entity.pdbx_description
1 polymer ?
#
loop_
_entity_poly.entity_id
_entity_poly.type
_entity_poly.pdbx_seq_one_letter_code
_entity_poly.pdbx_strand_id
1 'polypeptide(L)'
;MNIKNKELIEKTLSGTFVYERIVKIEYNVENDFEDNYVGTLDLTFHVTLLKTKDPYKIRVRYYNVDDLTIREATTFPLSGDLIIHDMKDQGLVSSQRYHVHDDSGYGENDGFEFIEFYCTSIKVISVEEFYKEY
;
A
#
# COMPACT_ATOMS: atom_id res chain seq x y z
N MET A 1 3.52 -9.75 -13.67
CA MET A 1 2.15 -10.09 -13.22
C MET A 1 1.70 -8.97 -12.29
N ASN A 2 0.56 -8.32 -12.55
CA ASN A 2 0.07 -7.23 -11.69
C ASN A 2 -0.66 -7.85 -10.50
N ILE A 3 -0.08 -7.75 -9.31
CA ILE A 3 -0.78 -8.11 -8.08
C ILE A 3 -1.37 -6.79 -7.58
N LYS A 4 -2.68 -6.68 -7.41
CA LYS A 4 -3.22 -5.50 -6.71
C LYS A 4 -3.17 -5.77 -5.21
N ASN A 5 -3.05 -4.74 -4.37
CA ASN A 5 -3.24 -4.92 -2.92
C ASN A 5 -4.58 -5.60 -2.61
N LYS A 6 -5.57 -5.42 -3.50
CA LYS A 6 -6.84 -6.11 -3.47
C LYS A 6 -6.70 -7.63 -3.34
N GLU A 7 -5.77 -8.27 -4.06
CA GLU A 7 -5.59 -9.73 -3.98
C GLU A 7 -4.99 -10.19 -2.64
N LEU A 8 -4.18 -9.34 -2.00
CA LEU A 8 -3.65 -9.59 -0.65
C LEU A 8 -4.76 -9.48 0.39
N ILE A 9 -5.64 -8.49 0.22
CA ILE A 9 -6.77 -8.26 1.12
C ILE A 9 -7.87 -9.30 0.90
N GLU A 10 -8.19 -9.72 -0.33
CA GLU A 10 -9.18 -10.76 -0.62
C GLU A 10 -8.84 -12.11 0.04
N LYS A 11 -7.55 -12.39 0.27
CA LYS A 11 -7.10 -13.56 1.03
C LYS A 11 -7.43 -13.48 2.52
N THR A 12 -7.68 -12.29 3.05
CA THR A 12 -7.95 -12.04 4.48
C THR A 12 -9.40 -11.63 4.74
N LEU A 13 -10.00 -10.85 3.84
CA LEU A 13 -11.38 -10.38 3.81
C LEU A 13 -12.08 -11.02 2.61
N SER A 14 -12.87 -12.06 2.87
CA SER A 14 -13.62 -12.74 1.81
C SER A 14 -14.76 -11.84 1.29
N GLY A 15 -14.71 -11.47 0.01
CA GLY A 15 -15.76 -10.71 -0.66
C GLY A 15 -15.24 -9.46 -1.36
N THR A 16 -16.14 -8.72 -2.02
CA THR A 16 -15.79 -7.48 -2.72
C THR A 16 -15.78 -6.30 -1.76
N PHE A 17 -14.71 -5.51 -1.76
CA PHE A 17 -14.57 -4.26 -1.01
C PHE A 17 -14.16 -3.12 -1.94
N VAL A 18 -14.26 -1.90 -1.41
CA VAL A 18 -13.79 -0.67 -2.05
C VAL A 18 -12.79 0.00 -1.12
N TYR A 19 -11.65 0.43 -1.67
CA TYR A 19 -10.73 1.32 -0.96
C TYR A 19 -11.36 2.70 -0.85
N GLU A 20 -11.46 3.21 0.37
CA GLU A 20 -11.93 4.57 0.60
C GLU A 20 -10.75 5.53 0.57
N ARG A 21 -9.70 5.23 1.34
CA ARG A 21 -8.53 6.11 1.48
C ARG A 21 -7.38 5.47 2.26
N ILE A 22 -6.19 6.06 2.12
CA ILE A 22 -5.09 5.89 3.07
C ILE A 22 -5.33 6.82 4.25
N VAL A 23 -5.25 6.28 5.47
CA VAL A 23 -5.48 7.04 6.72
C VAL A 23 -4.24 7.15 7.60
N LYS A 24 -3.21 6.36 7.32
CA LYS A 24 -1.95 6.41 8.06
C LYS A 24 -0.81 5.91 7.19
N ILE A 25 0.31 6.61 7.26
CA ILE A 25 1.57 6.25 6.63
C ILE A 25 2.65 6.29 7.71
N GLU A 26 3.33 5.17 7.94
CA GLU A 26 4.42 5.07 8.92
C GLU A 26 5.67 4.50 8.24
N TYR A 27 6.68 5.34 8.06
CA TYR A 27 7.99 4.89 7.59
C TYR A 27 8.91 4.66 8.80
N ASN A 28 9.52 3.49 8.87
CA ASN A 28 10.44 3.09 9.92
C ASN A 28 11.76 2.62 9.29
N VAL A 29 12.86 2.90 9.97
CA VAL A 29 14.19 2.39 9.60
C VAL A 29 14.70 1.56 10.76
N GLU A 30 15.08 0.32 10.47
CA GLU A 30 15.62 -0.63 11.42
C GLU A 30 16.98 -1.14 10.92
N ASN A 31 17.85 -1.59 11.83
CA ASN A 31 19.07 -2.29 11.42
C ASN A 31 18.75 -3.78 11.22
N ASP A 32 19.28 -4.38 10.15
CA ASP A 32 19.25 -5.84 9.99
C ASP A 32 20.38 -6.53 10.79
N PHE A 33 20.45 -7.86 10.69
CA PHE A 33 21.48 -8.66 11.37
C PHE A 33 22.90 -8.44 10.83
N GLU A 34 23.05 -7.75 9.71
CA GLU A 34 24.31 -7.43 9.03
C GLU A 34 24.68 -5.94 9.19
N ASP A 35 24.03 -5.22 10.10
CA ASP A 35 24.19 -3.78 10.33
C ASP A 35 23.84 -2.89 9.12
N ASN A 36 23.05 -3.40 8.17
CA ASN A 36 22.47 -2.57 7.10
C ASN A 36 21.20 -1.87 7.60
N TYR A 37 20.95 -0.66 7.10
CA TYR A 37 19.70 0.05 7.33
C TYR A 37 18.62 -0.47 6.38
N VAL A 38 17.50 -0.93 6.96
CA VAL A 38 16.35 -1.45 6.22
C VAL A 38 15.13 -0.58 6.49
N GLY A 39 14.59 0.00 5.42
CA GLY A 39 13.33 0.74 5.45
C GLY A 39 12.13 -0.20 5.46
N THR A 40 11.14 0.09 6.30
CA THR A 40 9.79 -0.50 6.22
C THR A 40 8.74 0.59 6.16
N LEU A 41 7.68 0.34 5.41
CA LEU A 41 6.56 1.26 5.26
C LEU A 41 5.28 0.54 5.65
N ASP A 42 4.52 1.10 6.58
CA ASP A 42 3.18 0.64 6.90
C ASP A 42 2.16 1.63 6.36
N LEU A 43 1.24 1.13 5.53
CA LEU A 43 0.09 1.86 5.03
C LEU A 43 -1.18 1.29 5.67
N THR A 44 -1.97 2.16 6.28
CA THR A 44 -3.29 1.81 6.80
C THR A 44 -4.37 2.35 5.88
N PHE A 45 -5.24 1.47 5.41
CA PHE A 45 -6.35 1.76 4.53
C PHE A 45 -7.67 1.68 5.28
N HIS A 46 -8.60 2.55 4.93
CA HIS A 46 -10.02 2.32 5.18
C HIS A 46 -10.62 1.64 3.95
N VAL A 47 -11.32 0.53 4.17
CA VAL A 47 -12.08 -0.17 3.14
C VAL A 47 -13.50 -0.45 3.60
N THR A 48 -14.43 -0.58 2.67
CA THR A 48 -15.82 -0.97 2.98
C THR A 48 -16.18 -2.23 2.21
N LEU A 49 -16.68 -3.26 2.91
CA LEU A 49 -17.25 -4.45 2.27
C LEU A 49 -18.55 -4.08 1.56
N LEU A 50 -18.64 -4.38 0.27
CA LEU A 50 -19.79 -3.95 -0.53
C LEU A 50 -21.10 -4.65 -0.16
N LYS A 51 -21.00 -5.92 0.27
CA LYS A 51 -22.15 -6.77 0.60
C LYS A 51 -22.86 -6.33 1.87
N THR A 52 -22.10 -6.10 2.95
CA THR A 52 -22.64 -5.78 4.27
C THR A 52 -22.59 -4.29 4.58
N LYS A 53 -21.79 -3.52 3.83
CA LYS A 53 -21.45 -2.11 4.12
C LYS A 53 -20.63 -1.93 5.38
N ASP A 54 -20.03 -3.01 5.88
CA ASP A 54 -19.19 -2.96 7.07
C ASP A 54 -17.83 -2.33 6.74
N PRO A 55 -17.39 -1.36 7.55
CA PRO A 55 -16.12 -0.68 7.37
C PRO A 55 -14.96 -1.38 8.12
N TYR A 56 -13.80 -1.45 7.48
CA TYR A 56 -12.59 -2.09 7.99
C TYR A 56 -11.36 -1.19 7.87
N LYS A 57 -10.46 -1.31 8.84
CA LYS A 57 -9.08 -0.82 8.78
C LYS A 57 -8.17 -1.96 8.41
N ILE A 58 -7.32 -1.74 7.42
CA ILE A 58 -6.37 -2.74 6.95
C ILE A 58 -4.98 -2.14 6.97
N ARG A 59 -4.06 -2.78 7.69
CA ARG A 59 -2.66 -2.39 7.71
C ARG A 59 -1.84 -3.31 6.83
N VAL A 60 -1.12 -2.75 5.87
CA VAL A 60 -0.19 -3.47 4.98
C VAL A 60 1.22 -2.94 5.21
N ARG A 61 2.17 -3.86 5.41
CA ARG A 61 3.60 -3.59 5.53
C ARG A 61 4.33 -3.92 4.24
N TYR A 62 5.21 -3.00 3.84
CA TYR A 62 6.16 -3.15 2.74
C TYR A 62 7.57 -3.20 3.33
N TYR A 63 8.36 -4.17 2.91
CA TYR A 63 9.70 -4.44 3.46
C TYR A 63 10.81 -4.09 2.47
N ASN A 64 11.94 -3.61 3.00
CA ASN A 64 13.09 -3.12 2.26
C ASN A 64 12.65 -2.06 1.25
N VAL A 65 12.11 -0.97 1.79
CA VAL A 65 11.54 0.12 0.99
C VAL A 65 12.65 1.03 0.50
N ASP A 66 12.70 1.22 -0.82
CA ASP A 66 13.66 2.07 -1.53
C ASP A 66 12.92 3.14 -2.35
N ASP A 67 13.61 4.26 -2.61
CA ASP A 67 13.13 5.40 -3.42
C ASP A 67 11.72 5.91 -3.03
N LEU A 68 11.42 5.95 -1.73
CA LEU A 68 10.13 6.42 -1.22
C LEU A 68 9.91 7.90 -1.53
N THR A 69 8.90 8.17 -2.34
CA THR A 69 8.40 9.51 -2.63
C THR A 69 6.96 9.64 -2.14
N ILE A 70 6.71 10.62 -1.27
CA ILE A 70 5.39 10.97 -0.77
C ILE A 70 5.20 12.47 -0.95
N ARG A 71 4.17 12.89 -1.68
CA ARG A 71 3.83 14.30 -1.88
C ARG A 71 2.45 14.60 -1.34
N GLU A 72 2.37 15.55 -0.40
CA GLU A 72 1.14 16.08 0.24
C GLU A 72 0.18 15.02 0.83
N ALA A 73 0.57 13.74 0.81
CA ALA A 73 -0.19 12.60 1.25
C ALA A 73 -0.04 12.36 2.76
N THR A 74 -0.84 13.05 3.56
CA THR A 74 -1.03 12.72 5.00
C THR A 74 -2.25 11.81 5.20
N THR A 75 -3.34 12.09 4.49
CA THR A 75 -4.51 11.21 4.28
C THR A 75 -5.17 11.59 2.95
N PHE A 76 -5.28 10.68 1.98
CA PHE A 76 -5.87 11.05 0.68
C PHE A 76 -6.81 9.97 0.12
N PRO A 77 -7.88 10.39 -0.58
CA PRO A 77 -8.77 9.47 -1.27
C PRO A 77 -8.00 8.78 -2.39
N LEU A 78 -8.02 7.46 -2.43
CA LEU A 78 -7.55 6.73 -3.59
C LEU A 78 -8.72 6.62 -4.56
N SER A 79 -8.52 6.95 -5.84
CA SER A 79 -9.51 6.66 -6.87
C SER A 79 -9.65 5.15 -7.14
N GLY A 80 -8.75 4.33 -6.59
CA GLY A 80 -8.72 2.88 -6.68
C GLY A 80 -7.80 2.21 -5.64
N ASP A 81 -7.24 1.05 -5.99
CA ASP A 81 -6.23 0.37 -5.17
C ASP A 81 -4.84 0.91 -5.57
N LEU A 82 -3.85 0.87 -4.66
CA LEU A 82 -2.46 1.03 -5.08
C LEU A 82 -2.10 -0.07 -6.09
N ILE A 83 -1.40 0.32 -7.15
CA ILE A 83 -0.91 -0.58 -8.18
C ILE A 83 0.42 -1.15 -7.71
N ILE A 84 0.57 -2.48 -7.78
CA ILE A 84 1.83 -3.15 -7.52
C ILE A 84 2.26 -3.91 -8.78
N HIS A 85 3.38 -3.50 -9.34
CA HIS A 85 4.01 -4.18 -10.47
C HIS A 85 5.10 -5.14 -9.97
N ASP A 86 4.96 -6.43 -10.26
CA ASP A 86 6.06 -7.40 -10.05
C ASP A 86 7.08 -7.24 -11.18
N MET A 87 8.26 -6.74 -10.82
CA MET A 87 9.35 -6.39 -11.72
C MET A 87 10.35 -7.54 -11.92
N LYS A 88 10.08 -8.73 -11.37
CA LYS A 88 10.98 -9.90 -11.42
C LYS A 88 11.52 -10.20 -12.83
N ASP A 89 10.69 -10.04 -13.85
CA ASP A 89 11.05 -10.37 -15.24
C ASP A 89 11.73 -9.19 -15.99
N GLN A 90 11.85 -8.02 -15.35
CA GLN A 90 12.42 -6.81 -15.96
C GLN A 90 13.93 -6.64 -15.70
N GLY A 91 14.57 -7.61 -15.04
CA GLY A 91 16.02 -7.60 -14.79
C GLY A 91 16.47 -6.57 -13.75
N LEU A 92 15.55 -5.98 -12.98
CA LEU A 92 15.87 -5.09 -11.87
C LEU A 92 16.49 -5.86 -10.69
N VAL A 93 17.23 -5.12 -9.85
CA VAL A 93 17.91 -5.66 -8.66
C VAL A 93 16.90 -6.32 -7.74
N SER A 94 17.25 -7.43 -7.09
CA SER A 94 16.34 -8.20 -6.23
C SER A 94 15.73 -7.39 -5.08
N SER A 95 16.35 -6.27 -4.70
CA SER A 95 15.83 -5.30 -3.72
C SER A 95 14.59 -4.54 -4.20
N GLN A 96 14.39 -4.40 -5.52
CA GLN A 96 13.29 -3.64 -6.13
C GLN A 96 12.26 -4.55 -6.81
N ARG A 97 11.92 -5.66 -6.16
CA ARG A 97 11.02 -6.67 -6.74
C ARG A 97 9.64 -6.10 -7.10
N TYR A 98 9.09 -5.24 -6.26
CA TYR A 98 7.78 -4.66 -6.45
C TYR A 98 7.88 -3.15 -6.55
N HIS A 99 7.33 -2.58 -7.62
CA HIS A 99 7.10 -1.14 -7.73
C HIS A 99 5.66 -0.86 -7.31
N VAL A 100 5.49 0.00 -6.32
CA VAL A 100 4.20 0.36 -5.74
C VAL A 100 3.95 1.83 -6.00
N HIS A 101 2.84 2.14 -6.65
CA HIS A 101 2.45 3.51 -6.92
C HIS A 101 0.93 3.68 -6.93
N ASP A 102 0.49 4.91 -6.85
CA ASP A 102 -0.90 5.30 -7.06
C ASP A 102 -1.07 5.94 -8.45
N ASP A 103 -2.01 5.42 -9.23
CA ASP A 103 -2.35 5.91 -10.57
C ASP A 103 -3.57 6.85 -10.53
N SER A 104 -3.90 7.40 -9.36
CA SER A 104 -5.05 8.30 -9.21
C SER A 104 -4.86 9.69 -9.83
N GLY A 105 -3.71 9.95 -10.46
CA GLY A 105 -3.36 11.22 -11.09
C GLY A 105 -3.53 11.24 -12.62
N TYR A 106 -4.38 12.14 -13.11
CA TYR A 106 -4.45 12.55 -14.50
C TYR A 106 -3.10 13.09 -14.99
N GLY A 107 -2.44 12.37 -15.92
CA GLY A 107 -1.36 12.90 -16.77
C GLY A 107 -0.06 13.23 -16.04
N GLU A 108 1.07 12.99 -16.72
CA GLU A 108 2.37 13.42 -16.26
C GLU A 108 2.34 14.94 -15.97
N ASN A 109 2.42 15.31 -14.68
CA ASN A 109 2.62 16.66 -14.10
C ASN A 109 1.44 17.38 -13.40
N ASP A 110 0.21 16.85 -13.27
CA ASP A 110 -0.91 17.58 -12.63
C ASP A 110 -1.53 16.95 -11.36
N GLY A 111 -1.01 15.82 -10.85
CA GLY A 111 -1.51 15.17 -9.63
C GLY A 111 -1.02 15.80 -8.31
N PHE A 112 -1.95 16.16 -7.42
CA PHE A 112 -1.71 16.89 -6.16
C PHE A 112 -1.18 16.02 -4.98
N GLU A 113 -1.55 14.74 -4.91
CA GLU A 113 -1.16 13.83 -3.80
C GLU A 113 -0.75 12.48 -4.39
N PHE A 114 0.46 11.98 -4.09
CA PHE A 114 0.89 10.67 -4.58
C PHE A 114 1.85 9.96 -3.62
N ILE A 115 1.94 8.64 -3.81
CA ILE A 115 2.92 7.77 -3.18
C ILE A 115 3.54 6.86 -4.22
N GLU A 116 4.86 6.76 -4.21
CA GLU A 116 5.63 5.89 -5.09
C GLU A 116 6.83 5.33 -4.33
N PHE A 117 7.10 4.03 -4.47
CA PHE A 117 8.27 3.39 -3.87
C PHE A 117 8.52 2.00 -4.47
N TYR A 118 9.71 1.46 -4.19
CA TYR A 118 10.03 0.05 -4.43
C TYR A 118 10.08 -0.73 -3.12
N CYS A 119 9.77 -2.03 -3.18
CA CYS A 119 9.94 -2.93 -2.04
C CYS A 119 10.25 -4.37 -2.48
N THR A 120 10.75 -5.18 -1.55
CA THR A 120 11.05 -6.60 -1.80
C THR A 120 9.89 -7.54 -1.50
N SER A 121 9.05 -7.20 -0.52
CA SER A 121 7.94 -8.03 -0.08
C SER A 121 6.86 -7.22 0.63
N ILE A 122 5.65 -7.79 0.66
CA ILE A 122 4.43 -7.12 1.11
C ILE A 122 3.66 -8.09 2.00
N LYS A 123 3.14 -7.60 3.13
CA LYS A 123 2.40 -8.41 4.11
C LYS A 123 1.23 -7.63 4.71
N VAL A 124 0.05 -8.26 4.78
CA VAL A 124 -1.06 -7.75 5.59
C VAL A 124 -0.76 -8.02 7.07
N ILE A 125 -0.74 -6.97 7.88
CA ILE A 125 -0.40 -7.03 9.32
C ILE A 125 -1.65 -7.10 10.19
N SER A 126 -2.70 -6.35 9.85
CA SER A 126 -3.97 -6.42 10.59
C SER A 126 -5.17 -6.09 9.70
N VAL A 127 -6.31 -6.64 10.09
CA VAL A 127 -7.64 -6.37 9.55
C VAL A 127 -8.58 -6.23 10.74
N GLU A 128 -9.15 -5.04 10.90
CA GLU A 128 -9.95 -4.69 12.08
C GLU A 128 -11.25 -4.02 11.63
N GLU A 129 -12.39 -4.46 12.15
CA GLU A 129 -13.64 -3.69 12.02
C GLU A 129 -13.50 -2.38 12.78
N PHE A 130 -14.00 -1.27 12.21
CA PHE A 130 -14.04 -0.01 12.94
C PHE A 130 -15.45 0.55 12.99
N TYR A 131 -15.91 0.94 14.17
CA TYR A 131 -17.22 1.56 14.28
C TYR A 131 -17.22 2.93 13.57
N LYS A 132 -18.12 3.10 12.60
CA LYS A 132 -18.60 4.44 12.24
C LYS A 132 -19.46 4.92 13.41
N GLU A 133 -18.94 5.83 14.22
CA GLU A 133 -19.81 6.61 15.11
C GLU A 133 -20.80 7.35 14.20
N TYR A 134 -22.10 7.07 14.40
CA TYR A 134 -23.22 7.72 13.71
C TYR A 134 -23.57 9.05 14.40
#